data_AF-A0A2G6KSY6-F1
#
_entry.id   AF-A0A2G6KSY6-F1
#
_cell.length_a   1.000
_cell.length_b   1.000
_cell.length_c   1.000
_cell.angle_alpha   90.00
_cell.angle_beta   90.00
_cell.angle_gamma   90.00
#
_symmetry.space_group_name_H-M   'P 1'
#
loop_
_entity.id
_entity.type
_entity.pdbx_description
1 polymer ?
#
loop_
_entity_poly.entity_id
_entity_poly.type
_entity_poly.pdbx_seq_one_letter_code
_entity_poly.pdbx_strand_id
1 'polypeptide(L)'
;MKRWLSDKTDDNVTVVVGESGSGKSTFVRRLPHFWEATPVKVLNIRNKLTDPGLLLDQLSEVLEIGPFSDAGGLVRQEESIEPQVVVIDSAHNLFLAEVGYLGAYRALMECMNAHLTHVYWVIVLNAPSWNYLSYVFVREQRVSNLYKMPRWSPMDIRRLILSRHKGGRRQLKYNNMLLSAAASSESTSIRAANSRVFNILWEQSGGNPLAAIELWLNAVKVKGRLAEVGVPERPSANLLAGMKDDLYFVYTAIVLHSSLSTEEIMLVTHFSEPVVRHAVKQGINMGMIIRDESERYRIDPYWYGSLSGFLHRKNMLWN
;
A
#
# COMPACT_ATOMS: atom_id res chain seq x y z
N MET A 1 -20.26 -2.75 -8.50
CA MET A 1 -20.29 -4.06 -9.18
C MET A 1 -21.70 -4.63 -9.32
N LYS A 2 -22.35 -5.29 -8.33
CA LYS A 2 -23.70 -5.89 -8.54
C LYS A 2 -24.77 -4.92 -9.07
N ARG A 3 -24.81 -3.69 -8.53
CA ARG A 3 -25.75 -2.65 -8.99
C ARG A 3 -25.48 -2.18 -10.41
N TRP A 4 -24.20 -2.04 -10.76
CA TRP A 4 -23.74 -1.70 -12.10
C TRP A 4 -24.16 -2.77 -13.12
N LEU A 5 -23.88 -4.05 -12.83
CA LEU A 5 -24.26 -5.16 -13.73
C LEU A 5 -25.79 -5.30 -13.91
N SER A 6 -26.58 -4.78 -12.97
CA SER A 6 -28.04 -4.78 -13.06
C SER A 6 -28.63 -3.49 -13.65
N ASP A 7 -27.81 -2.62 -14.21
CA ASP A 7 -28.17 -1.29 -14.76
C ASP A 7 -28.92 -0.40 -13.75
N LYS A 8 -28.57 -0.52 -12.47
CA LYS A 8 -29.18 0.26 -11.36
C LYS A 8 -28.35 1.47 -10.97
N THR A 9 -27.22 1.71 -11.62
CA THR A 9 -26.35 2.87 -11.39
C THR A 9 -25.40 3.09 -12.56
N ASP A 10 -25.14 4.35 -12.88
CA ASP A 10 -24.12 4.77 -13.84
C ASP A 10 -22.71 4.80 -13.21
N ASP A 11 -22.61 4.54 -11.90
CA ASP A 11 -21.33 4.46 -11.19
C ASP A 11 -20.57 3.18 -11.56
N ASN A 12 -19.64 3.30 -12.51
CA ASN A 12 -18.80 2.20 -12.98
C ASN A 12 -17.37 2.21 -12.37
N VAL A 13 -17.05 3.12 -11.46
CA VAL A 13 -15.71 3.21 -10.83
C VAL A 13 -15.78 2.90 -9.34
N THR A 14 -14.81 2.12 -8.84
CA THR A 14 -14.45 2.02 -7.42
C THR A 14 -12.97 2.27 -7.24
N VAL A 15 -12.60 3.12 -6.27
CA VAL A 15 -11.21 3.30 -5.87
C VAL A 15 -10.97 2.62 -4.53
N VAL A 16 -9.98 1.72 -4.49
CA VAL A 16 -9.50 1.04 -3.29
C VAL A 16 -8.25 1.73 -2.78
N VAL A 17 -8.33 2.32 -1.58
CA VAL A 17 -7.25 3.12 -0.99
C VAL A 17 -6.81 2.52 0.34
N GLY A 18 -5.51 2.52 0.61
CA GLY A 18 -5.00 2.15 1.92
C GLY A 18 -3.49 2.23 2.00
N GLU A 19 -2.97 2.20 3.22
CA GLU A 19 -1.52 2.22 3.46
C GLU A 19 -0.79 1.03 2.85
N SER A 20 0.53 1.16 2.70
CA SER A 20 1.37 0.01 2.36
C SER A 20 1.18 -1.10 3.40
N GLY A 21 1.03 -2.35 2.96
CA GLY A 21 0.83 -3.49 3.87
C GLY A 21 -0.60 -3.73 4.37
N SER A 22 -1.59 -2.88 4.03
CA SER A 22 -2.98 -3.04 4.47
C SER A 22 -3.73 -4.24 3.85
N GLY A 23 -3.15 -4.90 2.85
CA GLY A 23 -3.73 -6.07 2.19
C GLY A 23 -4.38 -5.83 0.83
N LYS A 24 -4.27 -4.62 0.25
CA LYS A 24 -4.84 -4.26 -1.08
C LYS A 24 -4.57 -5.29 -2.17
N SER A 25 -3.32 -5.63 -2.44
CA SER A 25 -2.97 -6.60 -3.49
C SER A 25 -3.47 -8.02 -3.17
N THR A 26 -3.66 -8.36 -1.89
CA THR A 26 -4.29 -9.64 -1.52
C THR A 26 -5.79 -9.61 -1.77
N PHE A 27 -6.45 -8.48 -1.53
CA PHE A 27 -7.85 -8.27 -1.90
C PHE A 27 -8.05 -8.38 -3.42
N VAL A 28 -7.25 -7.67 -4.21
CA VAL A 28 -7.29 -7.72 -5.69
C VAL A 28 -7.12 -9.14 -6.22
N ARG A 29 -6.08 -9.86 -5.77
CA ARG A 29 -5.84 -11.25 -6.22
C ARG A 29 -6.98 -12.22 -5.89
N ARG A 30 -7.76 -11.92 -4.85
CA ARG A 30 -8.92 -12.74 -4.45
C ARG A 30 -10.22 -12.28 -5.08
N LEU A 31 -10.26 -11.11 -5.72
CA LEU A 31 -11.46 -10.56 -6.33
C LEU A 31 -12.14 -11.55 -7.30
N PRO A 32 -11.42 -12.30 -8.16
CA PRO A 32 -12.05 -13.30 -9.03
C PRO A 32 -12.74 -14.45 -8.28
N HIS A 33 -12.37 -14.71 -7.02
CA HIS A 33 -13.03 -15.75 -6.21
C HIS A 33 -14.33 -15.26 -5.55
N PHE A 34 -14.55 -13.95 -5.54
CA PHE A 34 -15.75 -13.33 -4.95
C PHE A 34 -16.68 -12.73 -6.02
N TRP A 35 -16.20 -12.65 -7.27
CA TRP A 35 -16.92 -12.11 -8.40
C TRP A 35 -16.74 -13.02 -9.62
N GLU A 36 -17.78 -13.78 -9.92
CA GLU A 36 -17.82 -14.74 -11.04
C GLU A 36 -18.78 -14.28 -12.16
N ALA A 37 -19.49 -13.16 -11.96
CA ALA A 37 -20.55 -12.73 -12.87
C ALA A 37 -20.02 -12.17 -14.20
N THR A 38 -18.81 -11.61 -14.20
CA THR A 38 -18.11 -11.12 -15.40
C THR A 38 -16.60 -11.35 -15.25
N PRO A 39 -15.84 -11.39 -16.36
CA PRO A 39 -14.38 -11.49 -16.33
C PRO A 39 -13.75 -10.38 -15.49
N VAL A 40 -12.70 -10.71 -14.76
CA VAL A 40 -11.89 -9.76 -13.97
C VAL A 40 -10.48 -9.74 -14.56
N LYS A 41 -10.13 -8.63 -15.21
CA LYS A 41 -8.80 -8.42 -15.78
C LYS A 41 -7.99 -7.48 -14.91
N VAL A 42 -6.72 -7.80 -14.67
CA VAL A 42 -5.86 -7.04 -13.74
C VAL A 42 -4.64 -6.49 -14.50
N LEU A 43 -4.58 -5.17 -14.63
CA LEU A 43 -3.41 -4.44 -15.08
C LEU A 43 -2.61 -3.97 -13.86
N ASN A 44 -1.41 -4.51 -13.66
CA ASN A 44 -0.53 -4.08 -12.57
C ASN A 44 0.56 -3.15 -13.08
N ILE A 45 0.51 -1.88 -12.68
CA ILE A 45 1.48 -0.86 -13.07
C ILE A 45 2.74 -1.01 -12.20
N ARG A 46 3.75 -1.74 -12.69
CA ARG A 46 4.93 -2.12 -11.89
C ARG A 46 5.92 -0.97 -11.67
N ASN A 47 6.17 -0.17 -12.71
CA ASN A 47 7.13 0.93 -12.73
C ASN A 47 6.41 2.24 -13.05
N LYS A 48 7.09 3.38 -12.87
CA LYS A 48 6.53 4.68 -13.24
C LYS A 48 6.18 4.70 -14.73
N LEU A 49 4.91 4.94 -15.01
CA LEU A 49 4.31 5.04 -16.33
C LEU A 49 3.60 6.39 -16.38
N THR A 50 4.32 7.43 -16.80
CA THR A 50 3.81 8.81 -16.80
C THR A 50 3.33 9.27 -18.17
N ASP A 51 3.67 8.52 -19.22
CA ASP A 51 3.25 8.77 -20.59
C ASP A 51 1.78 8.33 -20.82
N PRO A 52 0.89 9.22 -21.29
CA PRO A 52 -0.49 8.90 -21.61
C PRO A 52 -0.63 7.78 -22.65
N GLY A 53 0.11 7.86 -23.77
CA GLY A 53 -0.02 6.92 -24.89
C GLY A 53 0.32 5.50 -24.47
N LEU A 54 1.42 5.31 -23.74
CA LEU A 54 1.81 4.01 -23.22
C LEU A 54 0.77 3.42 -22.24
N LEU A 55 0.07 4.25 -21.47
CA LEU A 55 -1.04 3.78 -20.65
C LEU A 55 -2.21 3.33 -21.52
N LEU A 56 -2.59 4.14 -22.52
CA LEU A 56 -3.72 3.81 -23.40
C LEU A 56 -3.47 2.52 -24.19
N ASP A 57 -2.22 2.29 -24.62
CA ASP A 57 -1.81 1.02 -25.25
C ASP A 57 -2.03 -0.17 -24.30
N GLN A 58 -1.63 -0.04 -23.02
CA GLN A 58 -1.87 -1.09 -22.02
C GLN A 58 -3.37 -1.29 -21.73
N LEU A 59 -4.18 -0.23 -21.77
CA LEU A 59 -5.62 -0.33 -21.62
C LEU A 59 -6.27 -1.04 -22.82
N SER A 60 -5.85 -0.73 -24.04
CA SER A 60 -6.30 -1.44 -25.25
C SER A 60 -6.00 -2.94 -25.16
N GLU A 61 -4.78 -3.31 -24.75
CA GLU A 61 -4.38 -4.71 -24.59
C GLU A 61 -5.25 -5.43 -23.54
N VAL A 62 -5.45 -4.81 -22.38
CA VAL A 62 -6.24 -5.40 -21.28
C VAL A 62 -7.71 -5.52 -21.65
N LEU A 63 -8.27 -4.52 -22.34
CA LEU A 63 -9.66 -4.54 -22.80
C LEU A 63 -9.87 -5.45 -24.01
N GLU A 64 -8.79 -5.92 -24.65
CA GLU A 64 -8.80 -6.75 -25.87
C GLU A 64 -9.50 -6.04 -27.05
N ILE A 65 -9.23 -4.73 -27.20
CA ILE A 65 -9.77 -3.89 -28.29
C ILE A 65 -8.67 -3.30 -29.16
N GLY A 66 -9.06 -2.62 -30.23
CA GLY A 66 -8.14 -1.85 -31.06
C GLY A 66 -7.47 -0.70 -30.30
N PRO A 67 -6.34 -0.20 -30.81
CA PRO A 67 -5.66 0.96 -30.22
C PRO A 67 -6.59 2.19 -30.20
N PHE A 68 -6.50 2.99 -29.14
CA PHE A 68 -7.19 4.27 -29.03
C PHE A 68 -6.28 5.34 -28.42
N SER A 69 -6.54 6.61 -28.76
CA SER A 69 -5.69 7.75 -28.37
C SER A 69 -6.30 8.64 -27.29
N ASP A 70 -7.59 8.46 -26.97
CA ASP A 70 -8.32 9.26 -26.01
C ASP A 70 -9.58 8.51 -25.50
N ALA A 71 -10.21 9.06 -24.47
CA ALA A 71 -11.45 8.51 -23.90
C ALA A 71 -12.60 8.41 -24.92
N GLY A 72 -12.67 9.31 -25.91
CA GLY A 72 -13.68 9.23 -26.98
C GLY A 72 -13.47 8.02 -27.91
N GLY A 73 -12.22 7.65 -28.17
CA GLY A 73 -11.85 6.44 -28.89
C GLY A 73 -12.22 5.17 -28.13
N LEU A 74 -12.14 5.19 -26.79
CA LEU A 74 -12.62 4.11 -25.94
C LEU A 74 -14.15 3.97 -26.00
N VAL A 75 -14.89 5.08 -25.88
CA VAL A 75 -16.37 5.09 -25.98
C VAL A 75 -16.83 4.52 -27.33
N ARG A 76 -16.18 4.90 -28.44
CA ARG A 76 -16.51 4.40 -29.78
C ARG A 76 -16.34 2.88 -29.94
N GLN A 77 -15.52 2.25 -29.10
CA GLN A 77 -15.25 0.81 -29.15
C GLN A 77 -15.97 0.03 -28.05
N GLU A 78 -16.71 0.70 -27.17
CA GLU A 78 -17.31 0.09 -26.00
C GLU A 78 -18.26 -1.07 -26.35
N GLU A 79 -19.05 -0.92 -27.41
CA GLU A 79 -19.99 -1.96 -27.86
C GLU A 79 -19.28 -3.28 -28.24
N SER A 80 -18.00 -3.24 -28.60
CA SER A 80 -17.19 -4.44 -28.87
C SER A 80 -16.59 -5.09 -27.62
N ILE A 81 -16.64 -4.40 -26.48
CA ILE A 81 -16.11 -4.88 -25.20
C ILE A 81 -17.15 -5.76 -24.54
N GLU A 82 -16.80 -6.98 -24.14
CA GLU A 82 -17.66 -7.76 -23.26
C GLU A 82 -17.76 -7.13 -21.86
N PRO A 83 -18.93 -7.15 -21.19
CA PRO A 83 -19.06 -6.64 -19.83
C PRO A 83 -18.02 -7.26 -18.88
N GLN A 84 -17.14 -6.43 -18.29
CA GLN A 84 -15.99 -6.90 -17.52
C GLN A 84 -15.58 -5.93 -16.41
N VAL A 85 -14.83 -6.45 -15.44
CA VAL A 85 -14.18 -5.67 -14.38
C VAL A 85 -12.70 -5.51 -14.74
N VAL A 86 -12.23 -4.26 -14.83
CA VAL A 86 -10.82 -3.95 -15.05
C VAL A 86 -10.22 -3.37 -13.78
N VAL A 87 -9.23 -4.06 -13.23
CA VAL A 87 -8.49 -3.64 -12.04
C VAL A 87 -7.17 -3.00 -12.45
N ILE A 88 -6.96 -1.74 -12.09
CA ILE A 88 -5.67 -1.06 -12.22
C ILE A 88 -4.97 -1.13 -10.86
N ASP A 89 -4.11 -2.14 -10.68
CA ASP A 89 -3.31 -2.28 -9.46
C ASP A 89 -2.06 -1.39 -9.50
N SER A 90 -1.66 -0.90 -8.33
CA SER A 90 -0.51 -0.01 -8.17
C SER A 90 -0.60 1.30 -8.98
N ALA A 91 -1.78 1.88 -9.13
CA ALA A 91 -2.01 3.11 -9.92
C ALA A 91 -1.22 4.35 -9.43
N HIS A 92 -0.57 4.28 -8.26
CA HIS A 92 0.35 5.32 -7.75
C HIS A 92 1.64 5.42 -8.58
N ASN A 93 1.82 4.48 -9.52
CA ASN A 93 2.88 4.52 -10.51
C ASN A 93 2.49 5.24 -11.80
N LEU A 94 1.24 5.71 -11.94
CA LEU A 94 0.80 6.50 -13.09
C LEU A 94 1.19 7.99 -13.02
N PHE A 95 1.95 8.38 -12.00
CA PHE A 95 2.44 9.73 -11.86
C PHE A 95 3.77 9.82 -11.12
N LEU A 96 4.48 10.92 -11.40
CA LEU A 96 5.43 11.53 -10.48
C LEU A 96 4.86 12.89 -10.05
N ALA A 97 5.14 13.30 -8.81
CA ALA A 97 4.66 14.56 -8.25
C ALA A 97 5.48 15.74 -8.81
N GLU A 98 5.53 15.84 -10.13
CA GLU A 98 6.35 16.77 -10.90
C GLU A 98 5.57 17.27 -12.12
N VAL A 99 5.83 18.52 -12.52
CA VAL A 99 5.17 19.14 -13.67
C VAL A 99 5.49 18.34 -14.93
N GLY A 100 4.45 18.00 -15.70
CA GLY A 100 4.58 17.19 -16.92
C GLY A 100 4.52 15.67 -16.68
N TYR A 101 4.56 15.19 -15.44
CA TYR A 101 4.58 13.74 -15.12
C TYR A 101 3.25 13.20 -14.57
N LEU A 102 2.15 13.92 -14.81
CA LEU A 102 0.78 13.55 -14.41
C LEU A 102 -0.07 13.05 -15.60
N GLY A 103 0.52 12.97 -16.81
CA GLY A 103 -0.19 12.71 -18.06
C GLY A 103 -0.94 11.37 -18.06
N ALA A 104 -0.27 10.27 -17.72
CA ALA A 104 -0.91 8.96 -17.66
C ALA A 104 -2.08 8.92 -16.66
N TYR A 105 -1.91 9.48 -15.46
CA TYR A 105 -3.02 9.55 -14.50
C TYR A 105 -4.20 10.38 -15.01
N ARG A 106 -3.95 11.49 -15.73
CA ARG A 106 -5.01 12.28 -16.39
C ARG A 106 -5.76 11.45 -17.44
N ALA A 107 -5.04 10.74 -18.31
CA ALA A 107 -5.65 9.87 -19.30
C ALA A 107 -6.51 8.76 -18.66
N LEU A 108 -6.04 8.15 -17.57
CA LEU A 108 -6.85 7.19 -16.79
C LEU A 108 -8.16 7.85 -16.29
N MET A 109 -8.08 9.06 -15.73
CA MET A 109 -9.27 9.76 -15.25
C MET A 109 -10.27 10.07 -16.37
N GLU A 110 -9.78 10.47 -17.54
CA GLU A 110 -10.64 10.69 -18.71
C GLU A 110 -11.36 9.40 -19.13
N CYS A 111 -10.66 8.27 -19.17
CA CYS A 111 -11.26 6.96 -19.45
C CYS A 111 -12.29 6.53 -18.39
N MET A 112 -11.99 6.76 -17.11
CA MET A 112 -12.92 6.45 -16.01
C MET A 112 -14.19 7.30 -16.06
N ASN A 113 -14.07 8.57 -16.47
CA ASN A 113 -15.18 9.51 -16.58
C ASN A 113 -15.95 9.39 -17.90
N ALA A 114 -15.58 8.45 -18.78
CA ALA A 114 -16.20 8.26 -20.08
C ALA A 114 -17.59 7.56 -20.04
N HIS A 115 -18.11 7.26 -18.85
CA HIS A 115 -19.43 6.65 -18.63
C HIS A 115 -19.66 5.33 -19.38
N LEU A 116 -18.69 4.42 -19.32
CA LEU A 116 -18.81 3.09 -19.93
C LEU A 116 -19.76 2.19 -19.12
N THR A 117 -20.72 1.60 -19.81
CA THR A 117 -21.64 0.55 -19.35
C THR A 117 -21.00 -0.84 -19.30
N HIS A 118 -20.09 -1.18 -20.23
CA HIS A 118 -19.47 -2.52 -20.30
C HIS A 118 -18.19 -2.67 -19.46
N VAL A 119 -17.64 -1.58 -18.93
CA VAL A 119 -16.40 -1.64 -18.14
C VAL A 119 -16.63 -1.12 -16.73
N TYR A 120 -16.33 -1.96 -15.73
CA TYR A 120 -16.26 -1.54 -14.34
C TYR A 120 -14.81 -1.38 -13.88
N TRP A 121 -14.42 -0.15 -13.52
CA TRP A 121 -13.07 0.17 -13.07
C TRP A 121 -12.88 -0.08 -11.58
N VAL A 122 -11.80 -0.76 -11.22
CA VAL A 122 -11.30 -0.86 -9.85
C VAL A 122 -9.88 -0.30 -9.79
N ILE A 123 -9.70 0.88 -9.23
CA ILE A 123 -8.39 1.54 -9.15
C ILE A 123 -7.80 1.34 -7.77
N VAL A 124 -6.56 0.88 -7.69
CA VAL A 124 -5.91 0.57 -6.42
C VAL A 124 -4.75 1.52 -6.16
N LEU A 125 -4.87 2.32 -5.10
CA LEU A 125 -3.91 3.36 -4.74
C LEU A 125 -3.39 3.19 -3.31
N ASN A 126 -2.16 3.64 -3.09
CA ASN A 126 -1.69 3.87 -1.72
C ASN A 126 -2.39 5.14 -1.17
N ALA A 127 -2.53 5.25 0.16
CA ALA A 127 -3.19 6.40 0.77
C ALA A 127 -2.48 7.75 0.52
N PRO A 128 -1.15 7.87 0.69
CA PRO A 128 -0.44 9.13 0.42
C PRO A 128 -0.65 9.68 -1.00
N SER A 129 -0.53 8.83 -2.02
CA SER A 129 -0.76 9.16 -3.43
C SER A 129 -2.19 9.57 -3.68
N TRP A 130 -3.17 8.83 -3.15
CA TRP A 130 -4.58 9.21 -3.30
C TRP A 130 -4.85 10.60 -2.71
N ASN A 131 -4.31 10.89 -1.53
CA ASN A 131 -4.47 12.18 -0.89
C ASN A 131 -3.85 13.30 -1.74
N TYR A 132 -2.61 13.12 -2.19
CA TYR A 132 -1.95 14.06 -3.10
C TYR A 132 -2.76 14.32 -4.37
N LEU A 133 -3.19 13.27 -5.07
CA LEU A 133 -3.95 13.39 -6.31
C LEU A 133 -5.31 14.07 -6.09
N SER A 134 -5.96 13.79 -4.96
CA SER A 134 -7.23 14.43 -4.60
C SER A 134 -7.09 15.95 -4.41
N TYR A 135 -5.91 16.43 -4.01
CA TYR A 135 -5.63 17.88 -3.95
C TYR A 135 -5.28 18.45 -5.33
N VAL A 136 -4.47 17.74 -6.11
CA VAL A 136 -4.06 18.18 -7.46
C VAL A 136 -5.25 18.25 -8.42
N PHE A 137 -6.19 17.30 -8.30
CA PHE A 137 -7.32 17.10 -9.21
C PHE A 137 -8.67 17.31 -8.52
N VAL A 138 -8.74 18.25 -7.58
CA VAL A 138 -9.94 18.49 -6.76
C VAL A 138 -11.21 18.75 -7.57
N ARG A 139 -11.10 19.23 -8.81
CA ARG A 139 -12.26 19.55 -9.67
C ARG A 139 -12.65 18.39 -10.60
N GLU A 140 -11.66 17.61 -11.02
CA GLU A 140 -11.77 16.55 -12.02
C GLU A 140 -12.00 15.16 -11.39
N GLN A 141 -11.47 14.92 -10.19
CA GLN A 141 -11.50 13.62 -9.53
C GLN A 141 -12.80 13.43 -8.76
N ARG A 142 -13.85 13.00 -9.46
CA ARG A 142 -15.17 12.70 -8.88
C ARG A 142 -15.39 11.19 -8.77
N VAL A 143 -14.92 10.61 -7.67
CA VAL A 143 -15.12 9.18 -7.39
C VAL A 143 -16.28 9.01 -6.42
N SER A 144 -17.34 8.36 -6.88
CA SER A 144 -18.53 8.04 -6.08
C SER A 144 -18.29 6.88 -5.10
N ASN A 145 -17.53 5.86 -5.50
CA ASN A 145 -17.25 4.70 -4.65
C ASN A 145 -15.78 4.67 -4.19
N LEU A 146 -15.52 5.20 -3.00
CA LEU A 146 -14.22 5.11 -2.34
C LEU A 146 -14.23 4.02 -1.26
N TYR A 147 -13.48 2.94 -1.47
CA TYR A 147 -13.27 1.88 -0.49
C TYR A 147 -11.93 2.06 0.22
N LYS A 148 -11.96 2.57 1.46
CA LYS A 148 -10.78 2.66 2.32
C LYS A 148 -10.54 1.33 3.02
N MET A 149 -9.34 0.77 2.89
CA MET A 149 -8.94 -0.46 3.57
C MET A 149 -9.08 -0.29 5.08
N PRO A 150 -9.88 -1.12 5.76
CA PRO A 150 -10.07 -1.00 7.19
C PRO A 150 -8.82 -1.42 7.96
N ARG A 151 -8.63 -0.85 9.15
CA ARG A 151 -7.68 -1.40 10.13
C ARG A 151 -8.22 -2.73 10.65
N TRP A 152 -7.33 -3.70 10.83
CA TRP A 152 -7.73 -5.00 11.34
C TRP A 152 -7.98 -4.94 12.84
N SER A 153 -8.96 -5.73 13.30
CA SER A 153 -9.25 -5.86 14.72
C SER A 153 -8.09 -6.56 15.45
N PRO A 154 -7.97 -6.39 16.78
CA PRO A 154 -7.00 -7.14 17.58
C PRO A 154 -7.11 -8.66 17.37
N MET A 155 -8.35 -9.16 17.23
CA MET A 155 -8.62 -10.58 17.00
C MET A 155 -8.14 -11.05 15.62
N ASP A 156 -8.31 -10.24 14.58
CA ASP A 156 -7.88 -10.61 13.23
C ASP A 156 -6.36 -10.56 13.08
N ILE A 157 -5.68 -9.58 13.69
CA ILE A 157 -4.21 -9.57 13.77
C ILE A 157 -3.71 -10.81 14.51
N ARG A 158 -4.31 -11.16 15.65
CA ARG A 158 -3.96 -12.38 16.38
C ARG A 158 -4.13 -13.64 15.52
N ARG A 159 -5.27 -13.79 14.82
CA ARG A 159 -5.53 -14.91 13.92
C ARG A 159 -4.51 -14.98 12.79
N LEU A 160 -4.18 -13.83 12.18
CA LEU A 160 -3.20 -13.70 11.11
C LEU A 160 -1.84 -14.26 11.51
N ILE A 161 -1.33 -13.79 12.66
CA ILE A 161 -0.02 -14.17 13.18
C ILE A 161 0.00 -15.65 13.58
N LEU A 162 -1.00 -16.11 14.34
CA LEU A 162 -1.06 -17.50 14.79
C LEU A 162 -1.23 -18.48 13.62
N SER A 163 -2.01 -18.11 12.59
CA SER A 163 -2.16 -18.94 11.39
C SER A 163 -0.82 -19.14 10.67
N ARG A 164 -0.01 -18.08 10.55
CA ARG A 164 1.34 -18.18 9.96
C ARG A 164 2.31 -18.95 10.86
N HIS A 165 2.26 -18.70 12.17
CA HIS A 165 3.10 -19.41 13.14
C HIS A 165 2.87 -20.93 13.10
N LYS A 166 1.60 -21.37 13.02
CA LYS A 166 1.25 -22.80 12.86
C LYS A 166 1.93 -23.43 11.64
N GLY A 167 2.03 -22.71 10.53
CA GLY A 167 2.75 -23.16 9.32
C GLY A 167 4.24 -23.45 9.58
N GLY A 168 4.85 -22.73 10.52
CA GLY A 168 6.25 -22.92 10.92
C GLY A 168 6.52 -24.14 11.81
N ARG A 169 5.48 -24.81 12.34
CA ARG A 169 5.58 -26.02 13.20
C ARG A 169 6.55 -25.88 14.40
N ARG A 170 6.66 -24.68 14.97
CA ARG A 170 7.48 -24.39 16.14
C ARG A 170 6.60 -24.25 17.39
N GLN A 171 7.16 -24.55 18.55
CA GLN A 171 6.50 -24.32 19.83
C GLN A 171 6.71 -22.86 20.25
N LEU A 172 5.60 -22.20 20.61
CA LEU A 172 5.61 -20.82 21.05
C LEU A 172 5.94 -20.74 22.53
N LYS A 173 6.93 -19.92 22.89
CA LYS A 173 7.28 -19.59 24.28
C LYS A 173 7.35 -18.07 24.43
N TYR A 174 6.99 -17.56 25.59
CA TYR A 174 7.13 -16.13 25.91
C TYR A 174 8.37 -15.90 26.77
N ASN A 175 9.07 -14.81 26.51
CA ASN A 175 10.20 -14.38 27.32
C ASN A 175 9.75 -14.17 28.78
N ASN A 176 10.59 -14.54 29.74
CA ASN A 176 10.31 -14.43 31.17
C ASN A 176 9.95 -12.99 31.60
N MET A 177 10.45 -11.95 30.92
CA MET A 177 10.09 -10.55 31.20
C MET A 177 8.60 -10.23 30.91
N LEU A 178 7.94 -11.02 30.07
CA LEU A 178 6.51 -10.90 29.77
C LEU A 178 5.64 -11.68 30.75
N LEU A 179 6.22 -12.64 31.48
CA LEU A 179 5.50 -13.46 32.43
C LEU A 179 5.20 -12.63 33.68
N SER A 180 3.95 -12.66 34.12
CA SER A 180 3.55 -11.98 35.35
C SER A 180 3.97 -12.82 36.55
N ALA A 181 4.79 -12.24 37.43
CA ALA A 181 5.12 -12.81 38.74
C ALA A 181 3.91 -12.88 39.68
N ALA A 182 2.87 -12.08 39.42
CA ALA A 182 1.63 -12.03 40.21
C ALA A 182 0.56 -13.04 39.75
N ALA A 183 0.87 -13.89 38.76
CA ALA A 183 -0.08 -14.90 38.29
C ALA A 183 -0.19 -16.07 39.27
N SER A 184 -1.43 -16.51 39.55
CA SER A 184 -1.73 -17.63 40.44
C SER A 184 -1.29 -19.01 39.93
N SER A 185 -0.97 -19.12 38.63
CA SER A 185 -0.41 -20.33 38.02
C SER A 185 0.41 -20.01 36.77
N GLU A 186 1.28 -20.93 36.36
CA GLU A 186 2.07 -20.82 35.13
C GLU A 186 1.17 -20.70 33.89
N SER A 187 0.08 -21.47 33.82
CA SER A 187 -0.89 -21.41 32.73
C SER A 187 -1.59 -20.05 32.64
N THR A 188 -1.90 -19.44 33.78
CA THR A 188 -2.48 -18.09 33.86
C THR A 188 -1.47 -17.03 33.43
N SER A 189 -0.20 -17.17 33.84
CA SER A 189 0.89 -16.27 33.44
C SER A 189 1.11 -16.29 31.93
N ILE A 190 1.12 -17.48 31.31
CA ILE A 190 1.27 -17.64 29.86
C ILE A 190 0.09 -17.00 29.10
N ARG A 191 -1.15 -17.18 29.57
CA ARG A 191 -2.33 -16.55 28.94
C ARG A 191 -2.29 -15.03 29.02
N ALA A 192 -1.85 -14.49 30.17
CA ALA A 192 -1.68 -13.06 30.36
C ALA A 192 -0.59 -12.50 29.44
N ALA A 193 0.59 -13.16 29.38
CA ALA A 193 1.69 -12.79 28.50
C ALA A 193 1.28 -12.82 27.02
N ASN A 194 0.58 -13.88 26.60
CA ASN A 194 0.02 -14.00 25.25
C ASN A 194 -0.90 -12.82 24.91
N SER A 195 -1.86 -12.51 25.80
CA SER A 195 -2.80 -11.40 25.56
C SER A 195 -2.07 -10.06 25.49
N ARG A 196 -1.11 -9.82 26.39
CA ARG A 196 -0.29 -8.60 26.39
C ARG A 196 0.51 -8.43 25.10
N VAL A 197 1.18 -9.48 24.61
CA VAL A 197 1.93 -9.44 23.35
C VAL A 197 1.03 -9.08 22.18
N PHE A 198 -0.15 -9.69 22.06
CA PHE A 198 -1.05 -9.41 20.94
C PHE A 198 -1.69 -8.02 21.02
N ASN A 199 -1.95 -7.49 22.22
CA ASN A 199 -2.38 -6.11 22.40
C ASN A 199 -1.30 -5.13 21.95
N ILE A 200 -0.05 -5.34 22.39
CA ILE A 200 1.10 -4.52 21.96
C ILE A 200 1.29 -4.62 20.44
N LEU A 201 1.23 -5.81 19.85
CA LEU A 201 1.31 -5.98 18.39
C LEU A 201 0.22 -5.19 17.66
N TRP A 202 -1.01 -5.20 18.16
CA TRP A 202 -2.11 -4.48 17.51
C TRP A 202 -1.91 -2.96 17.64
N GLU A 203 -1.62 -2.46 18.84
CA GLU A 203 -1.31 -1.03 19.10
C GLU A 203 -0.14 -0.56 18.24
N GLN A 204 0.97 -1.31 18.29
CA GLN A 204 2.19 -1.05 17.53
C GLN A 204 2.06 -1.40 16.05
N SER A 205 0.99 -2.03 15.55
CA SER A 205 0.78 -2.13 14.09
C SER A 205 -0.25 -1.14 13.59
N GLY A 206 -1.02 -0.52 14.49
CA GLY A 206 -2.21 0.24 14.14
C GLY A 206 -3.23 -0.60 13.36
N GLY A 207 -3.24 -1.93 13.55
CA GLY A 207 -4.05 -2.85 12.76
C GLY A 207 -3.61 -3.04 11.30
N ASN A 208 -2.36 -2.67 10.94
CA ASN A 208 -1.78 -2.97 9.63
C ASN A 208 -1.21 -4.42 9.60
N PRO A 209 -1.72 -5.31 8.72
CA PRO A 209 -1.32 -6.71 8.68
C PRO A 209 0.18 -6.93 8.46
N LEU A 210 0.80 -6.20 7.52
CA LEU A 210 2.22 -6.38 7.22
C LEU A 210 3.09 -5.86 8.36
N ALA A 211 2.77 -4.68 8.90
CA ALA A 211 3.49 -4.14 10.06
C ALA A 211 3.41 -5.08 11.27
N ALA A 212 2.25 -5.70 11.52
CA ALA A 212 2.09 -6.69 12.59
C ALA A 212 2.96 -7.93 12.37
N ILE A 213 3.10 -8.40 11.12
CA ILE A 213 3.97 -9.52 10.76
C ILE A 213 5.44 -9.13 11.01
N GLU A 214 5.88 -7.95 10.56
CA GLU A 214 7.27 -7.51 10.77
C GLU A 214 7.60 -7.32 12.25
N LEU A 215 6.69 -6.72 13.03
CA LEU A 215 6.85 -6.59 14.48
C LEU A 215 6.96 -7.95 15.17
N TRP A 216 6.15 -8.92 14.72
CA TRP A 216 6.23 -10.28 15.22
C TRP A 216 7.57 -10.95 14.88
N LEU A 217 8.02 -10.84 13.63
CA LEU A 217 9.29 -11.42 13.19
C LEU A 217 10.48 -10.84 13.95
N ASN A 218 10.48 -9.52 14.19
CA ASN A 218 11.52 -8.84 14.98
C ASN A 218 11.48 -9.21 16.48
N ALA A 219 10.28 -9.47 17.02
CA ALA A 219 10.11 -9.86 18.42
C ALA A 219 10.45 -11.34 18.69
N VAL A 220 10.51 -12.19 17.67
CA VAL A 220 10.67 -13.64 17.82
C VAL A 220 12.11 -14.08 17.58
N LYS A 221 12.70 -14.74 18.57
CA LYS A 221 13.97 -15.46 18.45
C LYS A 221 13.71 -16.95 18.27
N VAL A 222 14.24 -17.51 17.19
CA VAL A 222 14.09 -18.94 16.89
C VAL A 222 15.33 -19.71 17.35
N LYS A 223 15.13 -20.76 18.15
CA LYS A 223 16.17 -21.72 18.56
C LYS A 223 15.66 -23.14 18.35
N GLY A 224 16.05 -23.76 17.25
CA GLY A 224 15.57 -25.09 16.86
C GLY A 224 14.05 -25.12 16.69
N ARG A 225 13.36 -25.92 17.52
CA ARG A 225 11.90 -26.06 17.53
C ARG A 225 11.19 -25.00 18.38
N LEU A 226 11.93 -24.18 19.11
CA LEU A 226 11.37 -23.15 19.98
C LEU A 226 11.36 -21.79 19.27
N ALA A 227 10.23 -21.08 19.35
CA ALA A 227 10.10 -19.67 18.99
C ALA A 227 9.80 -18.89 20.27
N GLU A 228 10.80 -18.17 20.77
CA GLU A 228 10.69 -17.33 21.97
C GLU A 228 10.30 -15.91 21.57
N VAL A 229 9.14 -15.45 22.05
CA VAL A 229 8.58 -14.12 21.75
C VAL A 229 8.98 -13.15 22.85
N GLY A 230 9.64 -12.05 22.46
CA GLY A 230 9.90 -10.89 23.30
C GLY A 230 8.79 -9.83 23.21
N VAL A 231 9.06 -8.63 23.74
CA VAL A 231 8.16 -7.48 23.58
C VAL A 231 8.27 -6.98 22.13
N PRO A 232 7.16 -6.90 21.38
CA PRO A 232 7.18 -6.23 20.08
C PRO A 232 7.36 -4.73 20.25
N GLU A 233 8.34 -4.16 19.56
CA GLU A 233 8.69 -2.74 19.65
C GLU A 233 8.82 -2.16 18.24
N ARG A 234 8.38 -0.91 18.06
CA ARG A 234 8.66 -0.15 16.84
C ARG A 234 10.02 0.54 16.95
N PRO A 235 10.66 0.88 15.82
CA PRO A 235 11.76 1.82 15.81
C PRO A 235 11.35 3.15 16.46
N SER A 236 12.19 3.66 17.35
CA SER A 236 11.92 4.92 18.02
C SER A 236 11.94 6.09 17.04
N ALA A 237 10.87 6.89 17.04
CA ALA A 237 10.79 8.10 16.23
C ALA A 237 11.85 9.14 16.64
N ASN A 238 12.47 9.02 17.83
CA ASN A 238 13.57 9.89 18.24
C ASN A 238 14.81 9.72 17.36
N LEU A 239 14.97 8.55 16.71
CA LEU A 239 16.04 8.33 15.73
C LEU A 239 15.87 9.21 14.49
N LEU A 240 14.65 9.71 14.23
CA LEU A 240 14.35 10.63 13.14
C LEU A 240 14.53 12.10 13.57
N ALA A 241 14.60 12.37 14.88
CA ALA A 241 14.71 13.74 15.38
C ALA A 241 16.11 14.32 15.11
N GLY A 242 16.17 15.58 14.70
CA GLY A 242 17.44 16.27 14.45
C GLY A 242 18.08 15.99 13.09
N MET A 243 17.43 15.21 12.22
CA MET A 243 17.82 15.15 10.80
C MET A 243 17.52 16.49 10.12
N LYS A 244 18.23 16.73 9.01
CA LYS A 244 18.02 17.89 8.15
C LYS A 244 16.74 17.72 7.31
N ASP A 245 16.15 18.83 6.89
CA ASP A 245 14.86 18.82 6.19
C ASP A 245 14.92 18.14 4.80
N ASP A 246 16.07 18.23 4.11
CA ASP A 246 16.33 17.54 2.85
C ASP A 246 16.08 16.02 2.95
N LEU A 247 16.50 15.38 4.04
CA LEU A 247 16.23 13.97 4.30
C LEU A 247 14.73 13.70 4.41
N TYR A 248 14.01 14.54 5.15
CA TYR A 248 12.58 14.35 5.33
C TYR A 248 11.80 14.53 4.02
N PHE A 249 12.19 15.46 3.15
CA PHE A 249 11.60 15.61 1.82
C PHE A 249 11.86 14.37 0.94
N VAL A 250 13.07 13.81 0.96
CA VAL A 250 13.38 12.56 0.25
C VAL A 250 12.54 11.40 0.77
N TYR A 251 12.40 11.24 2.09
CA TYR A 251 11.60 10.17 2.67
C TYR A 251 10.11 10.35 2.40
N THR A 252 9.63 11.59 2.38
CA THR A 252 8.26 11.94 2.00
C THR A 252 7.99 11.54 0.55
N ALA A 253 8.91 11.82 -0.38
CA ALA A 253 8.78 11.40 -1.78
C ALA A 253 8.67 9.87 -1.90
N ILE A 254 9.50 9.11 -1.19
CA ILE A 254 9.44 7.64 -1.20
C ILE A 254 8.11 7.13 -0.61
N VAL A 255 7.63 7.71 0.50
CA VAL A 255 6.33 7.35 1.10
C VAL A 255 5.18 7.67 0.14
N LEU A 256 5.21 8.85 -0.48
CA LEU A 256 4.20 9.31 -1.42
C LEU A 256 4.07 8.34 -2.59
N HIS A 257 5.19 7.97 -3.20
CA HIS A 257 5.24 7.18 -4.43
C HIS A 257 5.39 5.67 -4.24
N SER A 258 5.44 5.16 -2.99
CA SER A 258 5.75 3.77 -2.59
C SER A 258 7.15 3.25 -2.95
N SER A 259 7.63 3.57 -4.15
CA SER A 259 8.86 3.03 -4.74
C SER A 259 9.41 4.01 -5.77
N LEU A 260 10.67 4.42 -5.60
CA LEU A 260 11.35 5.37 -6.50
C LEU A 260 12.80 4.96 -6.79
N SER A 261 13.30 5.27 -8.00
CA SER A 261 14.74 5.24 -8.31
C SER A 261 15.45 6.52 -7.81
N THR A 262 16.78 6.57 -7.89
CA THR A 262 17.54 7.77 -7.54
C THR A 262 17.14 8.96 -8.42
N GLU A 263 17.01 8.73 -9.73
CA GLU A 263 16.68 9.73 -10.74
C GLU A 263 15.26 10.27 -10.52
N GLU A 264 14.30 9.40 -10.20
CA GLU A 264 12.94 9.82 -9.91
C GLU A 264 12.85 10.60 -8.60
N ILE A 265 13.63 10.26 -7.57
CA ILE A 265 13.70 11.07 -6.33
C ILE A 265 14.29 12.45 -6.65
N MET A 266 15.38 12.52 -7.41
CA MET A 266 15.97 13.80 -7.82
C MET A 266 14.95 14.64 -8.60
N LEU A 267 14.18 14.01 -9.48
CA LEU A 267 13.15 14.68 -10.27
C LEU A 267 12.07 15.32 -9.40
N VAL A 268 11.48 14.57 -8.45
CA VAL A 268 10.35 15.07 -7.63
C VAL A 268 10.78 15.93 -6.43
N THR A 269 12.06 15.90 -6.04
CA THR A 269 12.58 16.72 -4.94
C THR A 269 13.41 17.91 -5.41
N HIS A 270 13.83 17.90 -6.68
CA HIS A 270 14.80 18.82 -7.27
C HIS A 270 16.15 18.89 -6.53
N PHE A 271 16.46 17.89 -5.70
CA PHE A 271 17.76 17.80 -5.05
C PHE A 271 18.81 17.20 -5.95
N SER A 272 20.07 17.60 -5.72
CA SER A 272 21.21 17.03 -6.41
C SER A 272 21.44 15.58 -5.99
N GLU A 273 22.05 14.80 -6.88
CA GLU A 273 22.35 13.39 -6.64
C GLU A 273 23.12 13.14 -5.32
N PRO A 274 24.14 13.97 -4.93
CA PRO A 274 24.81 13.78 -3.65
C PRO A 274 23.88 13.88 -2.43
N VAL A 275 22.90 14.80 -2.46
CA VAL A 275 21.92 14.96 -1.38
C VAL A 275 21.01 13.74 -1.31
N VAL A 276 20.47 13.30 -2.45
CA VAL A 276 19.61 12.12 -2.53
C VAL A 276 20.35 10.85 -2.08
N ARG A 277 21.57 10.61 -2.59
CA ARG A 277 22.40 9.46 -2.18
C ARG A 277 22.73 9.50 -0.70
N HIS A 278 23.00 10.67 -0.14
CA HIS A 278 23.23 10.83 1.29
C HIS A 278 22.00 10.46 2.11
N ALA A 279 20.83 11.01 1.77
CA ALA A 279 19.57 10.74 2.47
C ALA A 279 19.18 9.25 2.42
N VAL A 280 19.28 8.64 1.24
CA VAL A 280 18.99 7.22 1.05
C VAL A 280 20.00 6.35 1.81
N LYS A 281 21.30 6.66 1.75
CA LYS A 281 22.33 5.92 2.50
C LYS A 281 22.09 5.99 4.00
N GLN A 282 21.72 7.16 4.54
CA GLN A 282 21.34 7.27 5.95
C GLN A 282 20.13 6.39 6.29
N GLY A 283 19.08 6.41 5.46
CA GLY A 283 17.90 5.58 5.67
C GLY A 283 18.18 4.08 5.59
N ILE A 284 19.06 3.65 4.68
CA ILE A 284 19.52 2.25 4.59
C ILE A 284 20.33 1.85 5.83
N ASN A 285 21.26 2.70 6.29
CA ASN A 285 22.05 2.43 7.49
C ASN A 285 21.19 2.26 8.75
N MET A 286 20.03 2.91 8.80
CA MET A 286 19.05 2.78 9.88
C MET A 286 18.11 1.56 9.71
N GLY A 287 18.18 0.87 8.58
CA GLY A 287 17.22 -0.18 8.20
C GLY A 287 15.82 0.35 7.87
N MET A 288 15.67 1.65 7.63
CA MET A 288 14.40 2.30 7.30
C MET A 288 14.07 2.23 5.81
N ILE A 289 15.09 2.24 4.96
CA ILE A 289 14.96 2.14 3.51
C ILE A 289 15.51 0.79 3.06
N ILE A 290 14.75 0.12 2.22
CA ILE A 290 15.16 -1.09 1.49
C ILE A 290 15.34 -0.71 0.03
N ARG A 291 16.39 -1.25 -0.61
CA ARG A 291 16.56 -1.21 -2.07
C ARG A 291 16.20 -2.57 -2.64
N ASP A 292 15.24 -2.63 -3.57
CA ASP A 292 14.86 -3.87 -4.24
C ASP A 292 15.86 -4.26 -5.36
N GLU A 293 15.67 -5.45 -5.93
CA GLU A 293 16.50 -5.97 -7.04
C GLU A 293 16.44 -5.10 -8.30
N SER A 294 15.39 -4.29 -8.44
CA SER A 294 15.23 -3.31 -9.53
C SER A 294 15.83 -1.96 -9.18
N GLU A 295 16.67 -1.90 -8.14
CA GLU A 295 17.38 -0.71 -7.69
C GLU A 295 16.48 0.41 -7.12
N ARG A 296 15.22 0.11 -6.80
CA ARG A 296 14.24 1.10 -6.31
C ARG A 296 14.16 1.09 -4.79
N TYR A 297 14.01 2.28 -4.21
CA TYR A 297 13.94 2.50 -2.78
C TYR A 297 12.50 2.46 -2.28
N ARG A 298 12.30 1.78 -1.15
CA ARG A 298 11.02 1.67 -0.46
C ARG A 298 11.23 1.80 1.04
N ILE A 299 10.20 2.21 1.77
CA ILE A 299 10.23 2.20 3.23
C ILE A 299 10.02 0.78 3.74
N ASP A 300 10.87 0.34 4.67
CA ASP A 300 10.71 -0.92 5.37
C ASP A 300 9.38 -0.92 6.15
N PRO A 301 8.53 -1.94 6.03
CA PRO A 301 7.25 -1.97 6.74
C PRO A 301 7.37 -1.90 8.27
N TYR A 302 8.50 -2.33 8.86
CA TYR A 302 8.81 -2.16 10.27
C TYR A 302 8.93 -0.69 10.68
N TRP A 303 9.45 0.15 9.78
CA TRP A 303 9.63 1.59 9.98
C TRP A 303 8.43 2.43 9.56
N TYR A 304 7.58 1.94 8.66
CA TYR A 304 6.52 2.72 8.02
C TYR A 304 5.64 3.48 9.02
N GLY A 305 5.17 2.81 10.09
CA GLY A 305 4.32 3.46 11.10
C GLY A 305 5.02 4.58 11.87
N SER A 306 6.31 4.40 12.21
CA SER A 306 7.11 5.41 12.91
C SER A 306 7.41 6.60 12.00
N LEU A 307 7.81 6.34 10.75
CA LEU A 307 8.12 7.37 9.76
C LEU A 307 6.88 8.17 9.36
N SER A 308 5.79 7.52 8.93
CA SER A 308 4.57 8.21 8.50
C SER A 308 3.99 9.06 9.64
N GLY A 309 3.94 8.53 10.87
CA GLY A 309 3.49 9.30 12.02
C GLY A 309 4.38 10.51 12.32
N PHE A 310 5.70 10.39 12.12
CA PHE A 310 6.64 11.50 12.27
C PHE A 310 6.44 12.57 11.19
N LEU A 311 6.34 12.17 9.93
CA LEU A 311 6.15 13.07 8.79
C LEU A 311 4.80 13.81 8.85
N HIS A 312 3.72 13.17 9.33
CA HIS A 312 2.45 13.85 9.59
C HIS A 312 2.58 14.94 10.66
N ARG A 313 3.29 14.68 11.77
CA ARG A 313 3.55 15.72 12.80
C ARG A 313 4.38 16.89 12.29
N LYS A 314 5.17 16.67 11.24
CA LYS A 314 5.96 17.68 10.53
C LYS A 314 5.20 18.36 9.38
N ASN A 315 3.92 18.03 9.17
CA ASN A 315 3.10 18.52 8.05
C ASN A 315 3.67 18.20 6.66
N MET A 316 4.42 17.10 6.53
CA MET A 316 4.99 16.65 5.25
C MET A 316 4.13 15.60 4.55
N LEU A 317 3.16 15.01 5.25
CA LEU A 317 2.13 14.14 4.69
C LEU A 317 0.74 14.67 5.06
N TRP A 318 -0.18 14.60 4.10
CA TRP A 318 -1.56 15.07 4.26
C TRP A 318 -2.53 13.93 4.56
N ASN A 319 -3.56 14.21 5.35
CA ASN A 319 -4.60 13.27 5.77
C ASN A 319 -5.79 13.25 4.80
#